data_AF-A0A191HT27-F1
#
_entry.id   AF-A0A191HT27-F1
#
_cell.length_a   1.000
_cell.length_b   1.000
_cell.length_c   1.000
_cell.angle_alpha   90.00
_cell.angle_beta   90.00
_cell.angle_gamma   90.00
#
_symmetry.space_group_name_H-M   'P 1'
#
loop_
_entity.id
_entity.type
_entity.pdbx_description
1 polymer ?
#
loop_
_entity_poly.entity_id
_entity_poly.type
_entity_poly.pdbx_seq_one_letter_code
_entity_poly.pdbx_strand_id
1 'polypeptide(L)'
;MLLVLRKEKEGGIRTYCHLATSNYNERTATVYEDVGLFTADQKIGADGIEIFNFLASQIPVNDLNTLIISPYQARDYFEKAHSL
;
A
#
# COMPACT_ATOMS: atom_id res chain seq x y z
N MET A 1 4.94 -2.26 2.87
CA MET A 1 4.77 -1.51 1.61
C MET A 1 6.03 -0.68 1.33
N LEU A 2 6.42 -0.56 0.05
CA LEU A 2 7.41 0.41 -0.45
C LEU A 2 6.79 1.18 -1.61
N LEU A 3 7.06 2.48 -1.69
CA LEU A 3 6.57 3.38 -2.73
C LEU A 3 7.73 4.15 -3.35
N VAL A 4 7.84 4.12 -4.68
CA VAL A 4 8.80 4.90 -5.45
C VAL A 4 8.05 5.91 -6.29
N LEU A 5 8.36 7.20 -6.11
CA LEU A 5 7.93 8.27 -7.00
C LEU A 5 9.07 8.53 -7.99
N ARG A 6 8.77 8.41 -9.27
CA ARG A 6 9.72 8.67 -10.35
C ARG A 6 9.19 9.77 -11.26
N LYS A 7 10.02 10.79 -11.50
CA LYS A 7 9.76 11.77 -12.55
C LYS A 7 10.07 11.13 -13.90
N GLU A 8 9.07 11.03 -14.77
CA GLU A 8 9.24 10.51 -16.12
C GLU A 8 9.68 11.62 -17.09
N LYS A 9 10.36 11.22 -18.18
CA LYS A 9 10.96 12.15 -19.16
C LYS A 9 9.94 13.11 -19.78
N GLU A 10 8.69 12.66 -19.91
CA GLU A 10 7.57 13.40 -20.49
C GLU A 10 6.93 14.41 -19.53
N GLY A 11 7.44 14.53 -18.28
CA GLY A 11 7.03 15.57 -17.33
C GLY A 11 6.01 15.14 -16.28
N GLY A 12 5.64 13.86 -16.21
CA GLY A 12 4.75 13.31 -15.18
C GLY A 12 5.49 12.67 -13.99
N ILE A 13 4.79 12.51 -12.86
CA ILE A 13 5.23 11.62 -11.77
C ILE A 13 4.53 10.27 -11.95
N ARG A 14 5.30 9.19 -11.94
CA ARG A 14 4.80 7.83 -11.89
C ARG A 14 5.15 7.19 -10.56
N THR A 15 4.21 6.42 -10.03
CA THR A 15 4.36 5.65 -8.80
C THR A 15 4.60 4.18 -9.12
N TYR A 16 5.49 3.56 -8.35
CA TYR A 16 5.72 2.12 -8.36
C TYR A 16 5.63 1.62 -6.92
N CYS A 17 4.78 0.62 -6.70
CA CYS A 17 4.48 0.08 -5.38
C CYS A 17 4.96 -1.36 -5.27
N HIS A 18 5.55 -1.69 -4.13
CA HIS A 18 5.72 -3.08 -3.70
C HIS A 18 4.90 -3.30 -2.42
N LEU A 19 3.87 -4.15 -2.54
CA LEU A 19 3.02 -4.60 -1.45
C LEU A 19 3.39 -6.05 -1.16
N ALA A 20 3.67 -6.38 0.09
CA ALA A 20 4.09 -7.72 0.47
C ALA A 20 3.42 -8.13 1.78
N THR A 21 3.19 -9.44 1.93
CA THR A 21 2.79 -10.06 3.20
C THR A 21 3.92 -10.03 4.23
N SER A 22 5.16 -9.98 3.75
CA SER A 22 6.39 -10.01 4.53
C SER A 22 6.96 -8.64 4.87
N ASN A 23 8.09 -8.65 5.58
CA ASN A 23 8.97 -7.51 5.74
C ASN A 23 10.23 -7.64 4.85
N TYR A 24 11.04 -6.58 4.78
CA TYR A 24 12.22 -6.51 3.90
C TYR A 24 13.51 -7.12 4.49
N ASN A 25 13.43 -8.01 5.48
CA ASN A 25 14.61 -8.66 6.07
C ASN A 25 15.04 -9.88 5.24
N GLU A 26 16.21 -9.80 4.60
CA GLU A 26 16.70 -10.87 3.72
C GLU A 26 16.97 -12.19 4.44
N ARG A 27 17.29 -12.14 5.74
CA ARG A 27 17.62 -13.34 6.53
C ARG A 27 16.40 -14.24 6.73
N THR A 28 15.23 -13.62 6.93
CA THR A 28 13.98 -14.34 7.15
C THR A 28 13.26 -14.70 5.86
N ALA A 29 13.58 -14.03 4.75
CA ALA A 29 12.95 -14.25 3.44
C ALA A 29 13.13 -15.69 2.89
N THR A 30 14.14 -16.42 3.37
CA THR A 30 14.37 -17.82 2.97
C THR A 30 13.63 -18.84 3.82
N VAL A 31 13.03 -18.40 4.94
CA VAL A 31 12.38 -19.27 5.93
C VAL A 31 10.85 -19.19 5.85
N TYR A 32 10.31 -18.03 5.44
CA TYR A 32 8.88 -17.81 5.32
C TYR A 32 8.43 -17.85 3.86
N GLU A 33 7.26 -18.44 3.63
CA GLU A 33 6.56 -18.33 2.36
C GLU A 33 5.71 -17.06 2.38
N ASP A 34 5.92 -16.21 1.38
CA ASP A 34 5.31 -14.89 1.30
C ASP A 34 5.02 -14.51 -0.15
N VAL A 35 4.08 -13.58 -0.34
CA VAL A 35 3.70 -13.06 -1.66
C VAL A 35 4.00 -11.57 -1.72
N GLY A 36 4.62 -11.14 -2.83
CA GLY A 36 4.86 -9.74 -3.17
C GLY A 36 4.16 -9.36 -4.47
N LEU A 37 3.43 -8.25 -4.44
CA LEU A 37 2.86 -7.57 -5.61
C LEU A 37 3.71 -6.35 -5.94
N PHE A 38 4.38 -6.37 -7.10
CA PHE A 38 5.03 -5.21 -7.69
C PHE A 38 4.16 -4.63 -8.81
N THR A 39 3.77 -3.36 -8.67
CA THR A 39 2.78 -2.74 -9.57
C THR A 39 3.03 -1.25 -9.80
N ALA A 40 2.56 -0.75 -10.95
CA ALA A 40 2.48 0.67 -11.27
C ALA A 40 1.01 1.12 -11.47
N ASP A 41 0.06 0.37 -10.90
CA ASP A 41 -1.35 0.74 -10.90
C ASP A 41 -1.55 2.11 -10.22
N GLN A 42 -2.26 3.00 -10.91
CA GLN A 42 -2.41 4.39 -10.48
C GLN A 42 -3.24 4.52 -9.20
N LYS A 43 -4.25 3.67 -9.00
CA LYS A 43 -5.11 3.70 -7.81
C LYS A 43 -4.35 3.21 -6.59
N ILE A 44 -3.61 2.10 -6.74
CA ILE A 44 -2.73 1.59 -5.67
C ILE A 44 -1.62 2.61 -5.35
N GLY A 45 -1.08 3.28 -6.37
CA GLY A 45 -0.09 4.34 -6.19
C GLY A 45 -0.62 5.55 -5.42
N ALA A 46 -1.82 6.03 -5.75
CA ALA A 46 -2.48 7.11 -5.04
C ALA A 46 -2.75 6.76 -3.58
N ASP A 47 -3.25 5.55 -3.33
CA ASP A 47 -3.46 5.04 -1.97
C ASP A 47 -2.15 4.98 -1.17
N GLY A 48 -1.07 4.53 -1.82
CA GLY A 48 0.27 4.53 -1.23
C GLY A 48 0.72 5.92 -0.79
N ILE A 49 0.48 6.95 -1.62
CA ILE A 49 0.79 8.34 -1.28
C ILE A 49 0.02 8.79 -0.03
N GLU A 50 -1.29 8.55 0.00
CA GLU A 50 -2.13 8.92 1.15
C GLU A 50 -1.66 8.22 2.44
N ILE A 51 -1.32 6.93 2.37
CA ILE A 51 -0.80 6.18 3.51
C ILE A 51 0.53 6.77 4.00
N PHE A 52 1.48 7.06 3.11
CA PHE A 52 2.76 7.66 3.52
C PHE A 52 2.59 9.09 4.06
N ASN A 53 1.68 9.88 3.48
CA ASN A 53 1.33 11.20 4.01
C ASN A 53 0.75 11.12 5.41
N PHE A 54 -0.15 10.17 5.66
CA PHE A 54 -0.67 9.91 7.00
C PHE A 54 0.43 9.51 7.97
N LEU A 55 1.33 8.59 7.60
CA LEU A 55 2.43 8.18 8.47
C LEU A 55 3.34 9.36 8.84
N ALA A 56 3.59 10.27 7.89
CA ALA A 56 4.43 11.44 8.10
C ALA A 56 3.76 12.57 8.90
N SER A 57 2.46 12.80 8.68
CA SER A 57 1.73 13.98 9.22
C SER A 57 0.73 13.66 10.33
N GLN A 58 0.42 12.39 10.56
CA GLN A 58 -0.63 11.90 11.47
C GLN A 58 -2.04 12.42 11.14
N ILE A 59 -2.28 12.91 9.91
CA ILE A 59 -3.60 13.33 9.43
C ILE A 59 -4.36 12.10 8.91
N PRO A 60 -5.55 11.77 9.47
CA PRO A 60 -6.27 10.54 9.13
C PRO A 60 -6.55 10.35 7.63
N VAL A 61 -6.40 9.12 7.16
CA VAL A 61 -6.79 8.71 5.80
C VAL A 61 -8.28 8.40 5.78
N ASN A 62 -9.06 9.16 5.01
CA ASN A 62 -10.51 8.95 4.94
C ASN A 62 -10.93 8.04 3.77
N ASP A 63 -10.38 8.23 2.56
CA ASP A 63 -10.85 7.53 1.36
C ASP A 63 -9.70 6.95 0.53
N LEU A 64 -9.50 5.64 0.62
CA LEU A 64 -8.60 4.87 -0.25
C LEU A 64 -9.40 4.25 -1.40
N ASN A 65 -8.77 4.13 -2.57
CA ASN A 65 -9.38 3.62 -3.79
C ASN A 65 -9.48 2.09 -3.82
N THR A 66 -8.43 1.41 -3.34
CA THR A 66 -8.23 -0.05 -3.49
C THR A 66 -7.70 -0.67 -2.19
N LEU A 67 -6.76 -0.02 -1.52
CA LEU A 67 -6.12 -0.57 -0.32
C LEU A 67 -7.01 -0.41 0.91
N ILE A 68 -6.88 -1.37 1.82
CA ILE A 68 -7.53 -1.38 3.13
C ILE A 68 -6.41 -1.36 4.16
N ILE A 69 -6.49 -0.43 5.12
CA ILE A 69 -5.45 -0.27 6.13
C ILE A 69 -6.01 -0.43 7.54
N SER A 70 -5.17 -0.96 8.42
CA SER A 70 -5.42 -0.99 9.86
C SER A 70 -4.92 0.30 10.53
N PRO A 71 -5.55 0.74 11.64
CA PRO A 71 -6.78 0.20 12.24
C PRO A 71 -8.09 0.74 11.62
N TYR A 72 -8.01 1.54 10.55
CA TYR A 72 -9.10 2.35 10.02
C TYR A 72 -10.18 1.53 9.30
N GLN A 73 -10.04 1.25 8.00
CA GLN A 73 -11.08 0.58 7.21
C GLN A 73 -11.13 -0.94 7.43
N ALA A 74 -10.07 -1.53 7.98
CA ALA A 74 -9.91 -2.99 8.05
C ALA A 74 -11.05 -3.70 8.78
N ARG A 75 -11.45 -3.22 9.97
CA ARG A 75 -12.52 -3.84 10.76
C ARG A 75 -13.84 -3.85 9.99
N ASP A 76 -14.31 -2.67 9.60
CA ASP A 76 -15.59 -2.50 8.91
C ASP A 76 -15.62 -3.27 7.58
N TYR A 77 -14.49 -3.35 6.87
CA TYR A 77 -14.38 -4.14 5.65
C TYR A 77 -14.63 -5.63 5.91
N PHE A 78 -13.95 -6.22 6.90
CA PHE A 78 -14.09 -7.65 7.21
C PHE A 78 -15.46 -7.97 7.84
N GLU A 79 -16.02 -7.09 8.66
CA GLU A 79 -17.37 -7.26 9.21
C GLU A 79 -18.42 -7.30 8.09
N LYS A 80 -18.33 -6.38 7.11
CA LYS A 80 -19.20 -6.37 5.93
C LYS A 80 -19.00 -7.62 5.08
N ALA A 81 -17.75 -8.01 4.81
CA ALA A 81 -17.42 -9.19 4.00
C ALA A 81 -17.93 -10.50 4.62
N HIS A 82 -17.98 -10.60 5.96
CA HIS A 82 -18.53 -11.77 6.66
C HIS A 82 -20.06 -11.82 6.69
N SER A 83 -20.72 -10.68 6.50
CA SER A 83 -22.19 -10.58 6.47
C SER A 83 -22.83 -10.92 5.12
N LEU A 84 -22.00 -11.23 4.11
CA LEU A 84 -22.37 -11.69 2.77
C LEU A 84 -22.31 -13.22 2.68
#